data_AF-A0A1R1SN80-F1
#
_entry.id   AF-A0A1R1SN80-F1
#
_cell.length_a   1.000
_cell.length_b   1.000
_cell.length_c   1.000
_cell.angle_alpha   90.00
_cell.angle_beta   90.00
_cell.angle_gamma   90.00
#
_symmetry.space_group_name_H-M   'P 1'
#
loop_
_entity.id
_entity.type
_entity.pdbx_description
1 polymer ?
#
loop_
_entity_poly.entity_id
_entity_poly.type
_entity_poly.pdbx_seq_one_letter_code
_entity_poly.pdbx_strand_id
1 'polypeptide(L)' 'MTEHARPDHTPARDAESKAWSAFITHAAVCKGRCRTHGEDCETAAELRTVWRAARAEVVDQDRP' A
#
# COMPACT_ATOMS: atom_id res chain seq x y z
N MET A 1 24.20 19.98 0.31
CA MET A 1 22.73 19.94 0.37
C MET A 1 22.32 18.66 -0.32
N THR A 2 21.93 17.63 0.42
CA THR A 2 21.49 16.36 -0.16
C THR A 2 20.11 16.62 -0.77
N GLU A 3 20.08 16.80 -2.08
CA GLU A 3 18.85 16.82 -2.86
C GLU A 3 18.14 15.50 -2.58
N HIS A 4 17.09 15.56 -1.76
CA HIS A 4 16.18 14.44 -1.59
C HIS A 4 15.51 14.31 -2.95
N ALA A 5 15.94 13.33 -3.75
CA ALA A 5 15.33 13.01 -5.03
C ALA A 5 13.81 13.09 -4.83
N ARG A 6 13.16 14.01 -5.56
CA ARG A 6 11.69 14.10 -5.51
C ARG A 6 11.17 12.68 -5.77
N PRO A 7 10.26 12.17 -4.94
CA PRO A 7 9.69 10.86 -5.20
C PRO A 7 9.17 10.87 -6.64
N ASP A 8 9.59 9.87 -7.40
CA ASP A 8 9.16 9.68 -8.77
C ASP A 8 7.64 9.46 -8.73
N HIS A 9 6.88 10.53 -9.02
CA HIS A 9 5.42 10.56 -8.95
C HIS A 9 4.83 9.94 -10.22
N THR A 10 5.13 8.68 -10.46
CA THR A 10 4.42 7.93 -11.50
C THR A 10 3.01 7.61 -11.03
N PRO A 11 2.03 7.52 -11.95
CA PRO A 11 0.68 7.08 -11.61
C PRO A 11 0.66 5.72 -10.88
N ALA A 12 1.61 4.82 -11.17
CA ALA A 12 1.74 3.55 -10.48
C ALA A 12 2.22 3.70 -9.03
N ARG A 13 3.24 4.54 -8.78
CA ARG A 13 3.72 4.86 -7.42
C ARG A 13 2.66 5.56 -6.57
N ASP A 14 1.87 6.46 -7.18
CA ASP A 14 0.75 7.11 -6.52
C ASP A 14 -0.37 6.10 -6.18
N ALA A 15 -0.68 5.18 -7.11
CA ALA A 15 -1.64 4.11 -6.89
C ALA A 15 -1.20 3.14 -5.77
N GLU A 16 0.08 2.73 -5.77
CA GLU A 16 0.68 1.92 -4.70
C GLU A 16 0.56 2.64 -3.34
N SER A 17 0.97 3.90 -3.29
CA SER A 17 0.96 4.71 -2.06
C SER A 17 -0.46 4.90 -1.51
N LYS A 18 -1.44 5.12 -2.38
CA LYS A 18 -2.85 5.23 -2.01
C LYS A 18 -3.41 3.91 -1.47
N ALA A 19 -3.14 2.80 -2.16
CA ALA A 19 -3.58 1.48 -1.74
C ALA A 19 -2.96 1.06 -0.39
N TRP A 20 -1.67 1.33 -0.21
CA TRP A 20 -0.97 1.10 1.05
C TRP A 20 -1.55 1.93 2.19
N SER A 21 -1.77 3.22 1.95
CA SER A 21 -2.36 4.13 2.95
C SER A 21 -3.75 3.67 3.39
N ALA A 22 -4.58 3.19 2.45
CA ALA A 22 -5.89 2.64 2.75
C ALA A 22 -5.81 1.38 3.63
N PHE A 23 -4.92 0.43 3.29
CA PHE A 23 -4.67 -0.78 4.07
C PHE A 23 -4.24 -0.45 5.50
N ILE A 24 -3.21 0.38 5.67
CA ILE A 24 -2.69 0.74 7.00
C ILE A 24 -3.71 1.51 7.82
N THR A 25 -4.45 2.42 7.20
CA THR A 25 -5.53 3.16 7.88
C THR A 25 -6.58 2.18 8.41
N HIS A 26 -7.03 1.24 7.56
CA HIS A 26 -7.99 0.22 7.99
C HIS A 26 -7.43 -0.64 9.13
N ALA A 27 -6.22 -1.17 8.98
CA ALA A 27 -5.59 -2.03 9.98
C ALA A 27 -5.46 -1.32 11.34
N ALA A 28 -5.16 -0.02 11.34
CA ALA A 28 -5.04 0.79 12.55
C ALA A 28 -6.38 1.06 13.26
N VAL A 29 -7.48 1.23 12.51
CA VAL A 29 -8.80 1.58 13.08
C VAL A 29 -9.70 0.37 13.34
N CYS A 30 -9.46 -0.75 12.66
CA CYS A 30 -10.28 -1.94 12.75
C CYS A 30 -10.07 -2.66 14.09
N LYS A 31 -10.99 -2.41 15.03
CA LYS A 31 -11.00 -2.98 16.39
C LYS A 31 -11.30 -4.50 16.43
N GLY A 32 -11.59 -5.11 15.29
CA GLY A 32 -11.79 -6.55 15.14
C GLY A 32 -10.46 -7.29 15.03
N ARG A 33 -10.37 -8.22 14.06
CA ARG A 33 -9.21 -9.08 13.82
C ARG A 33 -7.91 -8.29 13.59
N CYS A 34 -7.95 -7.20 12.81
CA CYS A 34 -6.73 -6.50 12.38
C CYS A 34 -5.92 -5.93 13.54
N ARG A 35 -6.53 -5.08 14.39
CA ARG A 35 -5.80 -4.43 15.49
C ARG A 35 -5.60 -5.36 16.69
N THR A 36 -6.57 -6.21 16.97
CA THR A 36 -6.61 -7.00 18.21
C THR A 36 -5.83 -8.30 18.09
N HIS A 37 -5.89 -8.95 16.93
CA HIS A 37 -5.25 -10.26 16.68
C HIS A 37 -4.05 -10.16 15.74
N GLY A 38 -3.83 -9.01 15.09
CA GLY A 38 -2.79 -8.85 14.07
C GLY A 38 -3.09 -9.59 12.77
N GLU A 39 -4.36 -9.99 12.56
CA GLU A 39 -4.81 -10.78 11.41
C GLU A 39 -5.70 -9.93 10.49
N ASP A 40 -5.47 -10.03 9.18
CA ASP A 40 -6.26 -9.30 8.19
C ASP A 40 -7.73 -9.80 8.24
N CYS A 41 -8.68 -8.90 8.51
CA CYS A 41 -10.09 -9.16 8.24
C CYS A 41 -10.34 -9.16 6.72
N GLU A 42 -11.56 -9.52 6.30
CA GLU A 42 -11.90 -9.59 4.86
C GLU A 42 -11.58 -8.29 4.12
N THR A 43 -12.02 -7.14 4.65
CA THR A 43 -11.70 -5.83 4.06
C THR A 43 -10.19 -5.53 4.05
N ALA A 44 -9.46 -5.89 5.10
CA ALA A 44 -8.01 -5.70 5.13
C ALA A 44 -7.31 -6.60 4.09
N ALA A 45 -7.79 -7.83 3.88
CA ALA A 45 -7.28 -8.76 2.88
C ALA A 45 -7.54 -8.25 1.45
N GLU A 46 -8.71 -7.67 1.18
CA GLU A 46 -9.00 -7.01 -0.09
C GLU A 46 -8.08 -5.81 -0.33
N LEU A 47 -7.94 -4.91 0.66
CA LEU A 47 -7.04 -3.76 0.56
C LEU A 47 -5.58 -4.18 0.34
N ARG A 48 -5.14 -5.25 1.01
CA ARG A 48 -3.81 -5.81 0.84
C ARG A 48 -3.61 -6.43 -0.55
N THR A 49 -4.67 -7.02 -1.12
CA THR A 49 -4.66 -7.54 -2.49
C THR A 49 -4.53 -6.41 -3.50
N VAL A 50 -5.29 -5.32 -3.33
CA VAL A 50 -5.18 -4.11 -4.17
C VAL A 50 -3.78 -3.51 -4.09
N TRP A 51 -3.21 -3.39 -2.89
CA TRP A 51 -1.83 -2.91 -2.73
C TRP A 51 -0.81 -3.82 -3.44
N ARG A 52 -0.93 -5.14 -3.31
CA ARG A 52 -0.03 -6.09 -4.00
C ARG A 52 -0.12 -5.95 -5.51
N ALA A 53 -1.31 -5.75 -6.07
CA ALA A 53 -1.50 -5.52 -7.50
C ALA A 53 -0.83 -4.20 -7.93
N ALA A 54 -1.08 -3.10 -7.23
CA ALA A 54 -0.44 -1.82 -7.53
C ALA A 54 1.09 -1.86 -7.42
N ARG A 55 1.62 -2.59 -6.43
CA ARG A 55 3.07 -2.80 -6.26
C ARG A 55 3.68 -3.62 -7.41
N ALA A 56 2.94 -4.58 -7.98
CA ALA A 56 3.42 -5.35 -9.12
C ALA A 56 3.64 -4.44 -10.34
N GLU A 57 2.73 -3.51 -10.59
CA GLU A 57 2.86 -2.52 -11.68
C GLU A 57 4.08 -1.61 -11.49
N VAL A 58 4.31 -1.15 -10.26
CA VAL A 58 5.52 -0.36 -9.93
C VAL A 58 6.79 -1.15 -10.22
N VAL A 59 6.85 -2.42 -9.79
CA VAL A 59 8.00 -3.30 -10.02
C VAL A 59 8.22 -3.56 -11.51
N ASP A 60 7.15 -3.66 -12.31
CA ASP A 60 7.26 -3.82 -13.76
C ASP A 60 7.82 -2.56 -14.44
N GLN A 61 7.39 -1.37 -14.00
CA GLN A 61 7.91 -0.09 -14.50
C GLN A 61 9.38 0.15 -14.13
N ASP A 62 9.81 -0.33 -12.97
CA ASP A 62 11.21 -0.23 -12.51
C ASP A 62 12.13 -1.30 -13.14
N ARG A 63 11.61 -2.22 -13.97
CA ARG A 63 12.42 -3.25 -14.63
C ARG A 63 13.25 -2.61 -15.77
N PRO A 64 14.57 -2.86 -15.83
CA PRO A 64 15.47 -2.28 -16.84
C PRO A 64 15.28 -2.87 -18.25
#